data_AF-A0A415DZ11-F1
#
_entry.id   AF-A0A415DZ11-F1
#
_cell.length_a   1.000
_cell.length_b   1.000
_cell.length_c   1.000
_cell.angle_alpha   90.00
_cell.angle_beta   90.00
_cell.angle_gamma   90.00
#
_symmetry.space_group_name_H-M   'P 1'
#
loop_
_entity.id
_entity.type
_entity.pdbx_description
1 polymer ?
#
loop_
_entity_poly.entity_id
_entity_poly.type
_entity_poly.pdbx_seq_one_letter_code
_entity_poly.pdbx_strand_id
1 'polypeptide(L)'
;MDKGIKKLSIVLCALLVLLAFLVVIRYFVNHPRSIKEGDNKFDLEVYDLEKEGLIGLKSIIEKSQDQDMSMVYNVAYFQIEVDKEAIVQSFTLSLDTYNDNGEYMGLVGYEYSADKKELSYSKPGESDDKKIIHEENKNSTLEYLDEQIRKIPLKEQLKVCKLERYVIQYKPYTMIESGMPIFDGRESKVFPVLDRASYCRGEGGISDGKTNVVFWLYDGSSQKKDAYLYVFPPLEEKTAVGNRETNMKCDYYMIDGKMKFTRNYGQSWFDGDITKEELDETLTFYHFPVALPIESIFLPTNKRLPIALFYGEEPKLKILPANSNEWKTVIIPHTTTHDFGRGITKRAIGFVSESFGYAALGTDWTMSTGESKRCYLTFDGGDTWTQKPLPLDCSTKTLIDLCMLNEEVGVVSLNDGQWENFPLIYVTRDGAENWKQIKLPYDDLGEGFYLIDIVSFKKVNGKYTLILGQENESVKQAVFTSENLTKGWKFLEIREEKIHTVG
;
A
#
# COMPACT_ATOMS: atom_id res chain seq x y z
N MET A 1 50.96 -61.52 -27.13
CA MET A 1 49.60 -60.96 -26.93
C MET A 1 49.68 -59.98 -25.74
N ASP A 2 50.19 -58.75 -25.90
CA ASP A 2 50.32 -57.85 -24.73
C ASP A 2 50.51 -56.34 -25.02
N LYS A 3 51.10 -55.93 -26.16
CA LYS A 3 51.26 -54.48 -26.48
C LYS A 3 49.98 -53.81 -27.01
N GLY A 4 49.16 -54.53 -27.78
CA GLY A 4 47.91 -54.02 -28.34
C GLY A 4 46.84 -53.79 -27.27
N ILE A 5 46.72 -54.71 -26.31
CA ILE A 5 45.76 -54.63 -25.20
C ILE A 5 46.14 -53.48 -24.25
N LYS A 6 47.42 -53.29 -23.93
CA LYS A 6 47.90 -52.15 -23.13
C LYS A 6 47.65 -50.79 -23.80
N LYS A 7 47.92 -50.66 -25.10
CA LYS A 7 47.58 -49.41 -25.86
C LYS A 7 46.07 -49.15 -25.88
N LEU A 8 45.27 -50.19 -26.11
CA LEU A 8 43.80 -50.06 -26.11
C LEU A 8 43.26 -49.66 -24.73
N SER A 9 43.81 -50.24 -23.65
CA SER A 9 43.45 -49.89 -22.28
C SER A 9 43.82 -48.45 -21.92
N ILE A 10 44.98 -47.96 -22.37
CA ILE A 10 45.40 -46.56 -22.14
C ILE A 10 44.49 -45.58 -22.90
N VAL A 11 44.14 -45.90 -24.16
CA VAL A 11 43.22 -45.07 -24.96
C VAL A 11 41.81 -45.07 -24.34
N LEU A 12 41.33 -46.21 -23.86
CA LEU A 12 40.03 -46.32 -23.19
C LEU A 12 40.02 -45.53 -21.87
N CYS A 13 41.08 -45.62 -21.06
CA CYS A 13 41.22 -44.81 -19.85
C CYS A 13 41.29 -43.32 -20.17
N ALA A 14 42.02 -42.90 -21.20
CA ALA A 14 42.08 -41.49 -21.61
C ALA A 14 40.71 -40.98 -22.09
N LEU A 15 39.95 -41.80 -22.84
CA LEU A 15 38.57 -41.49 -23.24
C LEU A 15 37.63 -41.38 -22.03
N LEU A 16 37.75 -42.27 -21.05
CA LEU A 16 36.94 -42.21 -19.81
C LEU A 16 37.28 -40.97 -18.97
N VAL A 17 38.57 -40.60 -18.86
CA VAL A 17 39.00 -39.38 -18.18
C VAL A 17 38.50 -38.14 -18.92
N LEU A 18 38.57 -38.11 -20.25
CA LEU A 18 38.03 -37.02 -21.07
C LEU A 18 36.50 -36.91 -20.91
N LEU A 19 35.79 -38.04 -20.92
CA LEU A 19 34.34 -38.08 -20.72
C LEU A 19 33.97 -37.58 -19.32
N ALA A 20 34.68 -38.03 -18.29
CA ALA A 20 34.50 -37.56 -16.91
C ALA A 20 34.78 -36.05 -16.81
N PHE A 21 35.83 -35.56 -17.46
CA PHE A 21 36.15 -34.13 -17.50
C PHE A 21 35.07 -33.30 -18.22
N LEU A 22 34.52 -33.80 -19.34
CA LEU A 22 33.40 -33.16 -20.04
C LEU A 22 32.12 -33.14 -19.21
N VAL A 23 31.84 -34.20 -18.45
CA VAL A 23 30.72 -34.25 -17.50
C VAL A 23 30.91 -33.21 -16.39
N VAL A 24 32.11 -33.11 -15.83
CA VAL A 24 32.45 -32.12 -14.80
C VAL A 24 32.34 -30.69 -15.33
N ILE A 25 32.84 -30.42 -16.54
CA ILE A 25 32.69 -29.10 -17.18
C ILE A 25 31.21 -28.77 -17.38
N ARG A 26 30.44 -29.72 -17.94
CA ARG A 26 29.01 -29.51 -18.20
C ARG A 26 28.23 -29.27 -16.92
N TYR A 27 28.60 -29.94 -15.83
CA TYR A 27 28.06 -29.70 -14.50
C TYR A 27 28.37 -28.26 -14.05
N PHE A 28 29.62 -27.80 -14.07
CA PHE A 28 29.96 -26.44 -13.64
C PHE A 28 29.38 -25.33 -14.52
N VAL A 29 29.14 -25.59 -15.82
CA VAL A 29 28.46 -24.65 -16.72
C VAL A 29 26.99 -24.50 -16.36
N ASN A 30 26.33 -25.57 -15.92
CA ASN A 30 24.91 -25.58 -15.57
C ASN A 30 24.65 -25.32 -14.07
N HIS A 31 25.69 -25.33 -13.23
CA HIS A 31 25.59 -25.03 -11.80
C HIS A 31 26.65 -23.96 -11.45
N PRO A 32 26.47 -22.72 -11.92
CA PRO A 32 27.43 -21.65 -11.68
C PRO A 32 27.59 -21.41 -10.18
N ARG A 33 28.83 -21.07 -9.78
CA ARG A 33 29.15 -20.72 -8.37
C ARG A 33 28.53 -19.39 -7.94
N SER A 34 28.27 -18.50 -8.90
CA SER A 34 27.66 -17.19 -8.70
C SER A 34 26.70 -16.91 -9.85
N ILE A 35 25.53 -16.36 -9.55
CA ILE A 35 24.52 -15.94 -10.53
C ILE A 35 24.76 -14.46 -10.82
N LYS A 36 24.82 -14.08 -12.10
CA LYS A 36 25.04 -12.70 -12.54
C LYS A 36 23.75 -12.09 -13.06
N GLU A 37 23.66 -10.76 -13.03
CA GLU A 37 22.53 -10.03 -13.63
C GLU A 37 22.34 -10.44 -15.11
N GLY A 38 21.10 -10.67 -15.51
CA GLY A 38 20.71 -11.21 -16.81
C GLY A 38 20.56 -12.73 -16.82
N ASP A 39 20.70 -13.34 -18.00
CA ASP A 39 20.44 -14.76 -18.22
C ASP A 39 21.65 -15.64 -17.86
N ASN A 40 21.42 -16.68 -17.07
CA ASN A 40 22.44 -17.63 -16.63
C ASN A 40 22.05 -19.04 -17.06
N LYS A 41 23.01 -19.82 -17.56
CA LYS A 41 22.79 -21.27 -17.70
C LYS A 41 22.72 -21.90 -16.32
N PHE A 42 21.58 -22.52 -16.05
CA PHE A 42 21.25 -23.04 -14.73
C PHE A 42 20.36 -24.27 -14.85
N ASP A 43 20.74 -25.36 -14.20
CA ASP A 43 19.93 -26.57 -14.07
C ASP A 43 19.55 -26.72 -12.60
N LEU A 44 18.24 -26.69 -12.31
CA LEU A 44 17.71 -26.80 -10.94
C LEU A 44 17.77 -28.25 -10.42
N GLU A 45 18.22 -29.20 -11.27
CA GLU A 45 18.08 -30.63 -11.04
C GLU A 45 16.60 -31.00 -10.79
N VAL A 46 16.34 -32.20 -10.27
CA VAL A 46 14.97 -32.61 -9.93
C VAL A 46 14.59 -31.94 -8.62
N TYR A 47 13.77 -30.89 -8.69
CA TYR A 47 13.30 -30.13 -7.53
C TYR A 47 11.84 -30.48 -7.19
N ASP A 48 11.64 -31.18 -6.08
CA ASP A 48 10.33 -31.62 -5.60
C ASP A 48 9.72 -30.57 -4.67
N LEU A 49 8.75 -29.79 -5.15
CA LEU A 49 8.21 -28.65 -4.39
C LEU A 49 7.58 -29.06 -3.05
N GLU A 50 6.92 -30.21 -2.97
CA GLU A 50 6.29 -30.68 -1.72
C GLU A 50 7.35 -31.02 -0.67
N LYS A 51 8.44 -31.67 -1.10
CA LYS A 51 9.51 -32.12 -0.22
C LYS A 51 10.54 -31.04 0.09
N GLU A 52 10.84 -30.18 -0.85
CA GLU A 52 11.91 -29.17 -0.78
C GLU A 52 11.39 -27.77 -0.46
N GLY A 53 10.08 -27.53 -0.60
CA GLY A 53 9.43 -26.26 -0.27
C GLY A 53 9.98 -25.08 -1.05
N LEU A 54 9.96 -23.89 -0.46
CA LEU A 54 10.55 -22.67 -1.04
C LEU A 54 11.99 -22.44 -0.57
N ILE A 55 12.39 -23.01 0.57
CA ILE A 55 13.73 -22.80 1.13
C ILE A 55 14.83 -23.38 0.24
N GLY A 56 14.52 -24.38 -0.60
CA GLY A 56 15.49 -24.90 -1.57
C GLY A 56 15.93 -23.84 -2.59
N LEU A 57 15.10 -22.82 -2.85
CA LEU A 57 15.45 -21.67 -3.68
C LEU A 57 16.40 -20.68 -2.98
N LYS A 58 16.58 -20.78 -1.65
CA LYS A 58 17.51 -19.93 -0.91
C LYS A 58 18.95 -20.03 -1.43
N SER A 59 19.37 -21.21 -1.84
CA SER A 59 20.69 -21.43 -2.45
C SER A 59 20.89 -20.65 -3.75
N ILE A 60 19.81 -20.33 -4.48
CA ILE A 60 19.84 -19.49 -5.68
C ILE A 60 20.03 -18.04 -5.28
N ILE A 61 19.28 -17.58 -4.28
CA ILE A 61 19.37 -16.22 -3.72
C ILE A 61 20.76 -15.95 -3.16
N GLU A 62 21.33 -16.89 -2.40
CA GLU A 62 22.68 -16.74 -1.83
C GLU A 62 23.78 -16.70 -2.90
N LYS A 63 23.56 -17.31 -4.07
CA LYS A 63 24.51 -17.30 -5.20
C LYS A 63 24.45 -16.02 -6.03
N SER A 64 23.35 -15.26 -5.97
CA SER A 64 23.18 -13.97 -6.65
C SER A 64 23.53 -12.77 -5.76
N GLN A 65 23.73 -12.99 -4.46
CA GLN A 65 24.21 -11.96 -3.53
C GLN A 65 25.68 -11.61 -3.78
N ASP A 66 25.98 -10.32 -3.85
CA ASP A 66 27.35 -9.80 -3.73
C ASP A 66 27.79 -9.83 -2.26
N GLN A 67 29.10 -9.93 -2.02
CA GLN A 67 29.69 -10.15 -0.69
C GLN A 67 29.36 -9.06 0.36
N ASP A 68 28.85 -7.90 -0.08
CA ASP A 68 28.50 -6.76 0.77
C ASP A 68 26.98 -6.62 1.01
N MET A 69 26.15 -7.56 0.53
CA MET A 69 24.68 -7.48 0.66
C MET A 69 24.16 -8.30 1.84
N SER A 70 24.06 -7.70 3.03
CA SER A 70 23.16 -8.19 4.07
C SER A 70 21.74 -7.72 3.75
N MET A 71 20.87 -8.66 3.40
CA MET A 71 19.50 -8.34 3.02
C MET A 71 18.49 -9.21 3.75
N VAL A 72 17.47 -8.55 4.29
CA VAL A 72 16.21 -9.18 4.68
C VAL A 72 15.30 -9.22 3.45
N TYR A 73 14.57 -10.32 3.27
CA TYR A 73 13.73 -10.52 2.09
C TYR A 73 12.29 -10.80 2.46
N ASN A 74 11.36 -10.17 1.75
CA ASN A 74 9.96 -10.58 1.72
C ASN A 74 9.56 -10.94 0.30
N VAL A 75 8.79 -12.01 0.16
CA VAL A 75 8.28 -12.45 -1.13
C VAL A 75 7.18 -11.49 -1.56
N ALA A 76 7.49 -10.64 -2.54
CA ALA A 76 6.54 -9.72 -3.18
C ALA A 76 5.61 -10.47 -4.14
N TYR A 77 6.13 -11.52 -4.76
CA TYR A 77 5.38 -12.40 -5.65
C TYR A 77 6.13 -13.71 -5.86
N PHE A 78 5.40 -14.83 -5.96
CA PHE A 78 5.97 -15.98 -6.65
C PHE A 78 4.91 -16.74 -7.44
N GLN A 79 5.38 -17.42 -8.48
CA GLN A 79 4.63 -18.38 -9.27
C GLN A 79 5.54 -19.56 -9.63
N ILE A 80 5.10 -20.79 -9.38
CA ILE A 80 5.84 -22.02 -9.69
C ILE A 80 4.94 -22.94 -10.50
N GLU A 81 5.39 -23.38 -11.67
CA GLU A 81 4.74 -24.44 -12.43
C GLU A 81 5.39 -25.79 -12.09
N VAL A 82 4.57 -26.79 -11.81
CA VAL A 82 5.01 -28.15 -11.52
C VAL A 82 4.36 -29.19 -12.44
N ASP A 83 4.98 -30.36 -12.54
CA ASP A 83 4.35 -31.52 -13.15
C ASP A 83 3.44 -32.27 -12.15
N LYS A 84 2.91 -33.44 -12.56
CA LYS A 84 2.01 -34.26 -11.73
C LYS A 84 2.66 -34.84 -10.48
N GLU A 85 3.98 -34.92 -10.45
CA GLU A 85 4.76 -35.40 -9.31
C GLU A 85 5.31 -34.22 -8.47
N ALA A 86 4.75 -33.01 -8.66
CA ALA A 86 5.18 -31.79 -8.01
C ALA A 86 6.63 -31.36 -8.33
N ILE A 87 7.20 -31.84 -9.44
CA ILE A 87 8.54 -31.43 -9.88
C ILE A 87 8.47 -30.11 -10.62
N VAL A 88 9.27 -29.15 -10.18
CA VAL A 88 9.30 -27.78 -10.74
C VAL A 88 9.76 -27.77 -12.20
N GLN A 89 8.95 -27.14 -13.05
CA GLN A 89 9.21 -26.95 -14.48
C GLN A 89 9.63 -25.51 -14.79
N SER A 90 9.04 -24.53 -14.09
CA SER A 90 9.40 -23.12 -14.21
C SER A 90 9.02 -22.37 -12.93
N PHE A 91 9.66 -21.23 -12.67
CA PHE A 91 9.21 -20.32 -11.63
C PHE A 91 9.53 -18.86 -11.93
N THR A 92 8.74 -17.97 -11.33
CA THR A 92 9.01 -16.54 -11.18
C THR A 92 9.01 -16.24 -9.68
N LEU A 93 10.04 -15.56 -9.18
CA LEU A 93 10.15 -15.14 -7.78
C LEU A 93 10.59 -13.68 -7.73
N SER A 94 9.81 -12.85 -7.04
CA SER A 94 10.13 -11.45 -6.79
C SER A 94 10.24 -11.21 -5.29
N LEU A 95 11.31 -10.54 -4.87
CA LEU A 95 11.64 -10.30 -3.46
C LEU A 95 11.82 -8.80 -3.22
N ASP A 96 11.04 -8.25 -2.30
CA ASP A 96 11.35 -6.96 -1.68
C ASP A 96 12.57 -7.15 -0.79
N THR A 97 13.59 -6.31 -0.98
CA THR A 97 14.85 -6.39 -0.25
C THR A 97 14.98 -5.22 0.72
N TYR A 98 15.55 -5.48 1.90
CA TYR A 98 15.79 -4.47 2.93
C TYR A 98 17.20 -4.60 3.48
N ASN A 99 17.84 -3.49 3.84
CA ASN A 99 19.13 -3.52 4.54
C ASN A 99 18.96 -3.82 6.04
N ASP A 100 20.06 -3.93 6.78
CA ASP A 100 20.05 -4.22 8.22
C ASP A 100 19.33 -3.16 9.08
N ASN A 101 19.10 -1.96 8.55
CA ASN A 101 18.33 -0.89 9.20
C ASN A 101 16.82 -0.97 8.86
N GLY A 102 16.40 -1.93 8.05
CA GLY A 102 15.02 -2.08 7.57
C GLY A 102 14.65 -1.13 6.43
N GLU A 103 15.62 -0.48 5.79
CA GLU A 103 15.36 0.40 4.65
C GLU A 103 15.21 -0.43 3.37
N TYR A 104 14.18 -0.14 2.58
CA TYR A 104 13.92 -0.83 1.33
C TYR A 104 15.03 -0.55 0.30
N MET A 105 15.62 -1.60 -0.25
CA MET A 105 16.75 -1.56 -1.17
C MET A 105 16.35 -1.87 -2.63
N GLY A 106 15.08 -2.19 -2.87
CA GLY A 106 14.56 -2.47 -4.21
C GLY A 106 14.02 -3.88 -4.39
N LEU A 107 13.42 -4.10 -5.56
CA LEU A 107 12.83 -5.37 -5.94
C LEU A 107 13.87 -6.23 -6.69
N VAL A 108 14.08 -7.45 -6.21
CA VAL A 108 14.87 -8.47 -6.90
C VAL A 108 13.95 -9.43 -7.64
N GLY A 109 14.38 -9.90 -8.82
CA GLY A 109 13.62 -10.83 -9.66
C GLY A 109 14.42 -12.06 -10.08
N TYR A 110 13.76 -13.21 -10.10
CA TYR A 110 14.27 -14.47 -10.66
C TYR A 110 13.22 -15.10 -11.57
N GLU A 111 13.65 -15.57 -12.73
CA GLU A 111 12.82 -16.36 -13.65
C GLU A 111 13.59 -17.60 -14.10
N TYR A 112 12.99 -18.78 -13.95
CA TYR A 112 13.61 -20.06 -14.29
C TYR A 112 12.77 -20.85 -15.28
N SER A 113 13.45 -21.52 -16.22
CA SER A 113 12.84 -22.48 -17.16
C SER A 113 13.67 -23.76 -17.24
N ALA A 114 13.07 -24.90 -16.89
CA ALA A 114 13.70 -26.21 -17.02
C ALA A 114 13.98 -26.60 -18.47
N ASP A 115 13.07 -26.26 -19.39
CA ASP A 115 13.23 -26.51 -20.84
C ASP A 115 14.43 -25.78 -21.43
N LYS A 116 14.62 -24.51 -21.03
CA LYS A 116 15.75 -23.68 -21.50
C LYS A 116 17.03 -23.92 -20.70
N LYS A 117 16.92 -24.53 -19.52
CA LYS A 117 17.99 -24.63 -18.50
C LYS A 117 18.61 -23.27 -18.23
N GLU A 118 17.75 -22.31 -17.94
CA GLU A 118 18.10 -20.90 -17.85
C GLU A 118 17.44 -20.27 -16.64
N LEU A 119 18.21 -19.46 -15.92
CA LEU A 119 17.78 -18.63 -14.81
C LEU A 119 18.15 -17.18 -15.13
N SER A 120 17.14 -16.33 -15.27
CA SER A 120 17.31 -14.89 -15.38
C SER A 120 17.27 -14.26 -13.98
N TYR A 121 18.18 -13.34 -13.70
CA TYR A 121 18.27 -12.61 -12.43
C TYR A 121 18.32 -11.11 -12.67
N SER A 122 17.50 -10.36 -11.95
CA SER A 122 17.58 -8.89 -11.87
C SER A 122 17.94 -8.47 -10.45
N LYS A 123 19.02 -7.69 -10.34
CA LYS A 123 19.46 -7.11 -9.06
C LYS A 123 18.40 -6.14 -8.51
N PRO A 124 18.47 -5.76 -7.21
CA PRO A 124 17.57 -4.76 -6.67
C PRO A 124 17.67 -3.47 -7.48
N GLY A 125 16.53 -3.02 -8.00
CA GLY A 125 16.38 -1.70 -8.63
C GLY A 125 15.61 -0.75 -7.71
N GLU A 126 15.94 0.53 -7.75
CA GLU A 126 15.11 1.57 -7.12
C GLU A 126 13.67 1.46 -7.65
N SER A 127 12.69 1.61 -6.76
CA SER A 127 11.29 1.75 -7.21
C SER A 127 11.16 3.06 -7.97
N ASP A 128 10.74 2.99 -9.23
CA ASP A 128 10.36 4.19 -10.00
C ASP A 128 9.14 4.89 -9.38
N ASP A 129 8.33 4.17 -8.60
CA ASP A 129 7.12 4.69 -7.96
C ASP A 129 7.40 5.20 -6.55
N LYS A 130 7.58 6.52 -6.43
CA LYS A 130 7.77 7.25 -5.17
C LYS A 130 6.51 7.29 -4.29
N LYS A 131 5.39 6.70 -4.72
CA LYS A 131 4.11 6.71 -4.00
C LYS A 131 3.82 5.41 -3.25
N ILE A 132 4.64 4.37 -3.44
CA ILE A 132 4.52 3.08 -2.74
C ILE A 132 5.51 3.03 -1.58
N ILE A 133 5.01 2.69 -0.38
CA ILE A 133 5.87 2.40 0.77
C ILE A 133 5.97 0.88 0.94
N HIS A 134 7.20 0.40 0.87
CA HIS A 134 7.57 -0.98 1.13
C HIS A 134 7.90 -1.13 2.63
N GLU A 135 7.08 -1.89 3.34
CA GLU A 135 7.27 -2.23 4.76
C GLU A 135 7.57 -3.71 4.87
N GLU A 136 8.48 -4.09 5.78
CA GLU A 136 8.70 -5.50 6.07
C GLU A 136 7.39 -6.20 6.50
N ASN A 137 7.09 -7.32 5.85
CA ASN A 137 5.93 -8.14 6.12
C ASN A 137 6.35 -9.55 6.53
N LYS A 138 6.27 -9.82 7.84
CA LYS A 138 6.60 -11.12 8.44
C LYS A 138 5.79 -12.28 7.86
N ASN A 139 4.56 -12.01 7.40
CA ASN A 139 3.69 -12.99 6.75
C ASN A 139 4.18 -13.40 5.36
N SER A 140 5.13 -12.67 4.78
CA SER A 140 5.70 -12.89 3.45
C SER A 140 7.17 -13.29 3.49
N THR A 141 7.73 -13.64 4.65
CA THR A 141 9.11 -14.14 4.72
C THR A 141 9.22 -15.51 4.02
N LEU A 142 10.36 -15.77 3.39
CA LEU A 142 10.59 -17.04 2.69
C LEU A 142 10.46 -18.23 3.65
N GLU A 143 11.02 -18.11 4.85
CA GLU A 143 10.95 -19.12 5.90
C GLU A 143 9.50 -19.42 6.33
N TYR A 144 8.67 -18.38 6.52
CA TYR A 144 7.28 -18.59 6.91
C TYR A 144 6.47 -19.25 5.80
N LEU A 145 6.63 -18.79 4.56
CA LEU A 145 5.93 -19.33 3.40
C LEU A 145 6.37 -20.76 3.08
N ASP A 146 7.66 -21.09 3.27
CA ASP A 146 8.18 -22.46 3.17
C ASP A 146 7.50 -23.40 4.18
N GLU A 147 7.35 -22.97 5.43
CA GLU A 147 6.65 -23.77 6.44
C GLU A 147 5.18 -24.01 6.04
N GLN A 148 4.52 -23.01 5.47
CA GLN A 148 3.11 -23.12 5.07
C GLN A 148 2.92 -24.00 3.84
N ILE A 149 3.70 -23.79 2.76
CA ILE A 149 3.52 -24.54 1.51
C ILE A 149 3.74 -26.05 1.71
N ARG A 150 4.66 -26.44 2.61
CA ARG A 150 4.93 -27.85 2.94
C ARG A 150 3.77 -28.57 3.61
N LYS A 151 2.81 -27.84 4.16
CA LYS A 151 1.60 -28.43 4.76
C LYS A 151 0.59 -28.85 3.68
N ILE A 152 0.72 -28.36 2.45
CA ILE A 152 -0.15 -28.71 1.33
C ILE A 152 0.20 -30.12 0.86
N PRO A 153 -0.75 -31.08 0.84
CA PRO A 153 -0.54 -32.42 0.28
C PRO A 153 -0.57 -32.35 -1.25
N LEU A 154 0.40 -31.64 -1.83
CA LEU A 154 0.39 -31.19 -3.22
C LEU A 154 0.23 -32.36 -4.19
N LYS A 155 1.07 -33.39 -4.12
CA LYS A 155 1.04 -34.56 -5.00
C LYS A 155 -0.30 -35.28 -4.97
N GLU A 156 -0.89 -35.47 -3.80
CA GLU A 156 -2.21 -36.08 -3.68
C GLU A 156 -3.30 -35.18 -4.26
N GLN A 157 -3.19 -33.86 -4.05
CA GLN A 157 -4.11 -32.90 -4.65
C GLN A 157 -4.02 -32.87 -6.18
N LEU A 158 -2.80 -32.90 -6.77
CA LEU A 158 -2.59 -32.85 -8.22
C LEU A 158 -3.27 -34.03 -8.94
N LYS A 159 -3.38 -35.19 -8.27
CA LYS A 159 -4.07 -36.38 -8.78
C LYS A 159 -5.58 -36.19 -8.91
N VAL A 160 -6.20 -35.37 -8.05
CA VAL A 160 -7.67 -35.22 -8.00
C VAL A 160 -8.17 -33.93 -8.64
N CYS A 161 -7.35 -32.87 -8.70
CA CYS A 161 -7.79 -31.54 -9.13
C CYS A 161 -8.07 -31.44 -10.64
N LYS A 162 -7.47 -32.32 -11.45
CA LYS A 162 -7.65 -32.46 -12.91
C LYS A 162 -7.47 -31.14 -13.71
N LEU A 163 -6.58 -30.26 -13.23
CA LEU A 163 -6.18 -29.06 -13.97
C LEU A 163 -5.34 -29.42 -15.20
N GLU A 164 -5.37 -28.58 -16.24
CA GLU A 164 -4.56 -28.78 -17.46
C GLU A 164 -3.07 -28.53 -17.21
N ARG A 165 -2.78 -27.58 -16.32
CA ARG A 165 -1.44 -27.25 -15.81
C ARG A 165 -1.53 -27.08 -14.29
N TYR A 166 -0.39 -27.16 -13.61
CA TYR A 166 -0.35 -27.02 -12.15
C TYR A 166 0.57 -25.86 -11.78
N VAL A 167 -0.05 -24.72 -11.51
CA VAL A 167 0.63 -23.49 -11.15
C VAL A 167 0.28 -23.14 -9.72
N ILE A 168 1.32 -22.99 -8.88
CA ILE A 168 1.23 -22.51 -7.51
C ILE A 168 1.62 -21.03 -7.49
N GLN A 169 0.79 -20.16 -6.95
CA GLN A 169 1.08 -18.72 -6.86
C GLN A 169 0.85 -18.19 -5.45
N TYR A 170 1.66 -17.22 -5.05
CA TYR A 170 1.46 -16.39 -3.88
C TYR A 170 1.65 -14.92 -4.23
N LYS A 171 0.81 -14.09 -3.63
CA LYS A 171 0.98 -12.64 -3.58
C LYS A 171 0.57 -12.13 -2.19
N PRO A 172 1.37 -11.26 -1.55
CA PRO A 172 0.99 -10.61 -0.30
C PRO A 172 -0.36 -9.91 -0.39
N TYR A 173 -0.99 -9.71 0.77
CA TYR A 173 -2.25 -8.97 0.90
C TYR A 173 -3.41 -9.51 0.04
N THR A 174 -3.37 -10.79 -0.33
CA THR A 174 -4.47 -11.42 -1.05
C THR A 174 -5.72 -11.46 -0.17
N MET A 175 -6.79 -10.85 -0.67
CA MET A 175 -8.12 -10.93 -0.07
C MET A 175 -8.99 -11.91 -0.86
N ILE A 176 -9.71 -12.77 -0.13
CA ILE A 176 -10.68 -13.70 -0.69
C ILE A 176 -12.06 -13.25 -0.24
N GLU A 177 -13.00 -13.13 -1.17
CA GLU A 177 -14.38 -12.77 -0.86
C GLU A 177 -14.99 -13.72 0.19
N SER A 178 -15.79 -13.17 1.10
CA SER A 178 -16.50 -13.96 2.12
C SER A 178 -17.46 -14.95 1.46
N GLY A 179 -17.54 -16.18 1.95
CA GLY A 179 -18.39 -17.22 1.36
C GLY A 179 -17.74 -18.05 0.26
N MET A 180 -16.57 -17.65 -0.25
CA MET A 180 -15.83 -18.46 -1.23
C MET A 180 -15.30 -19.76 -0.61
N PRO A 181 -15.33 -20.88 -1.34
CA PRO A 181 -14.70 -22.12 -0.90
C PRO A 181 -13.18 -21.92 -0.78
N ILE A 182 -12.60 -22.50 0.27
CA ILE A 182 -11.17 -22.52 0.54
C ILE A 182 -10.75 -23.87 1.11
N PHE A 183 -9.45 -24.13 1.12
CA PHE A 183 -8.82 -25.06 2.05
C PHE A 183 -8.39 -24.25 3.27
N ASP A 184 -9.06 -24.44 4.41
CA ASP A 184 -8.84 -23.65 5.62
C ASP A 184 -7.78 -24.30 6.53
N GLY A 185 -6.57 -23.75 6.51
CA GLY A 185 -5.44 -24.17 7.32
C GLY A 185 -5.28 -23.37 8.61
N ARG A 186 -6.20 -22.46 8.94
CA ARG A 186 -6.12 -21.62 10.15
C ARG A 186 -6.34 -22.42 11.43
N GLU A 187 -7.21 -23.42 11.36
CA GLU A 187 -7.51 -24.32 12.47
C GLU A 187 -7.07 -25.76 12.21
N SER A 188 -6.81 -26.13 10.95
CA SER A 188 -6.46 -27.50 10.57
C SER A 188 -4.96 -27.74 10.57
N LYS A 189 -4.55 -28.88 11.12
CA LYS A 189 -3.16 -29.38 11.02
C LYS A 189 -2.87 -30.10 9.70
N VAL A 190 -3.92 -30.55 8.99
CA VAL A 190 -3.80 -31.34 7.75
C VAL A 190 -4.92 -30.93 6.79
N PHE A 191 -4.57 -30.56 5.56
CA PHE A 191 -5.57 -30.27 4.54
C PHE A 191 -6.23 -31.54 4.01
N PRO A 192 -7.56 -31.52 3.76
CA PRO A 192 -8.20 -32.58 3.00
C PRO A 192 -7.75 -32.53 1.54
N VAL A 193 -7.81 -33.68 0.85
CA VAL A 193 -7.60 -33.79 -0.59
C VAL A 193 -8.96 -33.84 -1.25
N LEU A 194 -9.30 -32.82 -2.05
CA LEU A 194 -10.66 -32.65 -2.58
C LEU A 194 -10.64 -32.48 -4.10
N ASP A 195 -11.56 -33.15 -4.78
CA ASP A 195 -11.86 -32.83 -6.17
C ASP A 195 -12.59 -31.48 -6.29
N ARG A 196 -12.77 -31.00 -7.53
CA ARG A 196 -13.40 -29.69 -7.77
C ARG A 196 -14.81 -29.60 -7.18
N ALA A 197 -15.60 -30.65 -7.33
CA ALA A 197 -16.99 -30.65 -6.86
C ALA A 197 -17.07 -30.54 -5.33
N SER A 198 -16.22 -31.26 -4.62
CA SER A 198 -16.17 -31.28 -3.15
C SER A 198 -15.58 -29.99 -2.59
N TYR A 199 -14.54 -29.46 -3.23
CA TYR A 199 -14.02 -28.12 -2.93
C TYR A 199 -15.10 -27.05 -3.07
N CYS A 200 -15.83 -27.02 -4.19
CA CYS A 200 -16.88 -26.03 -4.44
C CYS A 200 -18.08 -26.14 -3.48
N ARG A 201 -18.28 -27.30 -2.81
CA ARG A 201 -19.27 -27.45 -1.73
C ARG A 201 -18.80 -26.86 -0.40
N GLY A 202 -17.56 -26.37 -0.31
CA GLY A 202 -16.98 -25.80 0.90
C GLY A 202 -16.48 -26.84 1.90
N GLU A 203 -16.25 -28.08 1.48
CA GLU A 203 -15.81 -29.17 2.38
C GLU A 203 -14.41 -28.92 2.97
N GLY A 204 -13.60 -28.07 2.33
CA GLY A 204 -12.31 -27.60 2.85
C GLY A 204 -12.41 -26.38 3.79
N GLY A 205 -13.59 -25.76 3.89
CA GLY A 205 -13.80 -24.50 4.60
C GLY A 205 -14.37 -23.39 3.70
N ILE A 206 -14.76 -22.29 4.35
CA ILE A 206 -15.35 -21.11 3.70
C ILE A 206 -14.59 -19.87 4.17
N SER A 207 -14.24 -19.00 3.22
CA SER A 207 -13.56 -17.73 3.51
C SER A 207 -14.41 -16.82 4.40
N ASP A 208 -13.75 -16.15 5.35
CA ASP A 208 -14.36 -15.15 6.23
C ASP A 208 -14.25 -13.72 5.68
N GLY A 209 -13.75 -13.55 4.45
CA GLY A 209 -13.61 -12.24 3.81
C GLY A 209 -12.38 -11.43 4.26
N LYS A 210 -11.51 -12.00 5.10
CA LYS A 210 -10.33 -11.28 5.61
C LYS A 210 -9.11 -11.49 4.72
N THR A 211 -8.13 -10.59 4.87
CA THR A 211 -6.79 -10.80 4.32
C THR A 211 -6.15 -11.99 5.01
N ASN A 212 -5.58 -12.91 4.23
CA ASN A 212 -4.89 -14.08 4.75
C ASN A 212 -3.59 -14.33 3.97
N VAL A 213 -2.79 -15.29 4.42
CA VAL A 213 -1.68 -15.84 3.63
C VAL A 213 -2.28 -16.91 2.73
N VAL A 214 -2.27 -16.68 1.41
CA VAL A 214 -3.02 -17.48 0.44
C VAL A 214 -2.12 -18.01 -0.66
N PHE A 215 -2.09 -19.34 -0.81
CA PHE A 215 -1.50 -20.01 -1.96
C PHE A 215 -2.61 -20.44 -2.92
N TRP A 216 -2.38 -20.18 -4.20
CA TRP A 216 -3.30 -20.49 -5.28
C TRP A 216 -2.78 -21.71 -6.01
N LEU A 217 -3.63 -22.69 -6.29
CA LEU A 217 -3.35 -23.79 -7.20
C LEU A 217 -4.34 -23.73 -8.37
N TYR A 218 -3.84 -23.49 -9.58
CA TYR A 218 -4.65 -23.27 -10.79
C TYR A 218 -3.87 -23.66 -12.05
N ASP A 219 -4.44 -23.41 -13.24
CA ASP A 219 -3.89 -23.82 -14.55
C ASP A 219 -3.03 -22.76 -15.26
N GLY A 220 -2.72 -21.64 -14.59
CA GLY A 220 -1.92 -20.55 -15.16
C GLY A 220 -2.67 -19.59 -16.10
N SER A 221 -3.95 -19.83 -16.44
CA SER A 221 -4.69 -18.96 -17.38
C SER A 221 -6.16 -18.69 -17.01
N SER A 222 -6.74 -19.51 -16.14
CA SER A 222 -8.12 -19.39 -15.68
C SER A 222 -8.37 -18.18 -14.78
N GLN A 223 -9.62 -17.73 -14.74
CA GLN A 223 -10.05 -16.68 -13.81
C GLN A 223 -9.91 -17.16 -12.36
N LYS A 224 -9.74 -16.20 -11.45
CA LYS A 224 -9.51 -16.47 -10.02
C LYS A 224 -10.48 -17.46 -9.35
N LYS A 225 -11.71 -17.55 -9.86
CA LYS A 225 -12.77 -18.45 -9.38
C LYS A 225 -12.45 -19.94 -9.58
N ASP A 226 -11.57 -20.29 -10.53
CA ASP A 226 -11.25 -21.67 -10.89
C ASP A 226 -10.05 -22.24 -10.14
N ALA A 227 -9.37 -21.41 -9.34
CA ALA A 227 -8.31 -21.82 -8.45
C ALA A 227 -8.82 -22.61 -7.24
N TYR A 228 -7.93 -23.43 -6.69
CA TYR A 228 -8.01 -23.94 -5.32
C TYR A 228 -7.19 -23.00 -4.42
N LEU A 229 -7.78 -22.53 -3.33
CA LEU A 229 -7.20 -21.51 -2.46
C LEU A 229 -6.84 -22.12 -1.11
N TYR A 230 -5.54 -22.18 -0.81
CA TYR A 230 -5.03 -22.64 0.49
C TYR A 230 -4.79 -21.44 1.38
N VAL A 231 -5.51 -21.40 2.49
CA VAL A 231 -5.49 -20.29 3.44
C VAL A 231 -4.75 -20.70 4.70
N PHE A 232 -3.80 -19.87 5.10
CA PHE A 232 -2.99 -20.06 6.29
C PHE A 232 -3.25 -18.93 7.29
N PRO A 233 -3.08 -19.19 8.60
CA PRO A 233 -3.11 -18.11 9.58
C PRO A 233 -1.99 -17.12 9.24
N PRO A 234 -2.13 -15.82 9.55
CA PRO A 234 -1.01 -14.91 9.49
C PRO A 234 -0.06 -15.18 10.66
N LEU A 235 1.26 -15.06 10.44
CA LEU A 235 2.26 -15.04 11.50
C LEU A 235 2.08 -13.80 12.40
N GLU A 236 1.69 -12.67 11.80
CA GLU A 236 1.38 -11.43 12.48
C GLU A 236 0.03 -10.88 12.00
N GLU A 237 -1.01 -11.08 12.80
CA GLU A 237 -2.39 -10.67 12.47
C GLU A 237 -2.53 -9.18 12.16
N LYS A 238 -1.76 -8.33 12.85
CA LYS A 238 -1.86 -6.88 12.68
C LYS A 238 -1.46 -6.42 11.28
N THR A 239 -0.50 -7.10 10.66
CA THR A 239 0.00 -6.78 9.31
C THR A 239 -0.83 -7.48 8.22
N ALA A 240 -1.66 -8.47 8.58
CA ALA A 240 -2.63 -9.11 7.70
C ALA A 240 -4.01 -8.43 7.73
N VAL A 241 -4.04 -7.10 7.62
CA VAL A 241 -5.27 -6.30 7.56
C VAL A 241 -5.28 -5.50 6.27
N GLY A 242 -6.18 -5.86 5.36
CA GLY A 242 -6.37 -5.22 4.06
C GLY A 242 -5.18 -5.38 3.13
N ASN A 243 -5.11 -4.53 2.11
CA ASN A 243 -3.92 -4.34 1.29
C ASN A 243 -3.24 -3.04 1.67
N ARG A 244 -2.18 -3.20 2.45
CA ARG A 244 -1.39 -2.08 2.95
C ARG A 244 -0.53 -1.47 1.86
N GLU A 245 -0.13 -2.17 0.80
CA GLU A 245 0.70 -1.56 -0.26
C GLU A 245 -0.06 -0.49 -1.03
N THR A 246 -1.35 -0.74 -1.29
CA THR A 246 -2.14 0.09 -2.22
C THR A 246 -3.17 0.97 -1.54
N ASN A 247 -3.42 0.81 -0.24
CA ASN A 247 -4.43 1.59 0.47
C ASN A 247 -3.84 2.23 1.73
N MET A 248 -4.27 3.44 1.99
CA MET A 248 -4.15 4.05 3.32
C MET A 248 -5.01 3.27 4.33
N LYS A 249 -4.72 3.46 5.63
CA LYS A 249 -5.56 2.83 6.67
C LYS A 249 -7.01 3.28 6.56
N CYS A 250 -7.21 4.58 6.46
CA CYS A 250 -8.46 5.20 6.08
C CYS A 250 -8.31 5.66 4.65
N ASP A 251 -9.17 5.18 3.77
CA ASP A 251 -9.07 5.47 2.36
C ASP A 251 -10.46 5.53 1.72
N TYR A 252 -10.53 6.04 0.50
CA TYR A 252 -11.71 5.97 -0.33
C TYR A 252 -11.35 5.49 -1.74
N TYR A 253 -12.35 5.11 -2.52
CA TYR A 253 -12.20 5.00 -3.97
C TYR A 253 -13.53 5.28 -4.65
N MET A 254 -13.48 5.56 -5.94
CA MET A 254 -14.65 5.78 -6.78
C MET A 254 -14.73 4.67 -7.83
N ILE A 255 -15.85 3.95 -7.88
CA ILE A 255 -16.10 2.95 -8.93
C ILE A 255 -17.55 3.03 -9.37
N ASP A 256 -17.80 2.95 -10.68
CA ASP A 256 -19.14 2.94 -11.26
C ASP A 256 -20.05 4.09 -10.76
N GLY A 257 -19.48 5.27 -10.51
CA GLY A 257 -20.20 6.44 -10.00
C GLY A 257 -20.60 6.35 -8.53
N LYS A 258 -19.96 5.48 -7.75
CA LYS A 258 -20.14 5.37 -6.30
C LYS A 258 -18.83 5.63 -5.58
N MET A 259 -18.92 6.36 -4.48
CA MET A 259 -17.82 6.53 -3.55
C MET A 259 -17.93 5.50 -2.42
N LYS A 260 -16.83 4.83 -2.09
CA LYS A 260 -16.75 3.88 -0.96
C LYS A 260 -15.59 4.25 -0.06
N PHE A 261 -15.70 3.87 1.21
CA PHE A 261 -14.73 4.18 2.25
C PHE A 261 -14.24 2.94 2.97
N THR A 262 -12.99 2.98 3.43
CA THR A 262 -12.39 1.95 4.28
C THR A 262 -11.76 2.58 5.52
N ARG A 263 -11.64 1.78 6.58
CA ARG A 263 -10.90 2.12 7.82
C ARG A 263 -9.87 1.05 8.20
N ASN A 264 -9.60 0.14 7.28
CA ASN A 264 -8.76 -1.04 7.49
C ASN A 264 -8.01 -1.45 6.22
N TYR A 265 -7.36 -0.49 5.55
CA TYR A 265 -6.51 -0.74 4.39
C TYR A 265 -7.24 -1.46 3.25
N GLY A 266 -8.54 -1.22 3.09
CA GLY A 266 -9.35 -1.82 2.05
C GLY A 266 -9.80 -3.26 2.32
N GLN A 267 -9.63 -3.79 3.54
CA GLN A 267 -10.17 -5.11 3.90
C GLN A 267 -11.70 -5.14 3.83
N SER A 268 -12.33 -4.06 4.26
CA SER A 268 -13.78 -3.88 4.14
C SER A 268 -14.08 -2.48 3.66
N TRP A 269 -15.11 -2.39 2.83
CA TRP A 269 -15.59 -1.14 2.25
C TRP A 269 -17.06 -0.94 2.61
N PHE A 270 -17.43 0.30 2.88
CA PHE A 270 -18.83 0.71 3.08
C PHE A 270 -19.16 1.86 2.14
N ASP A 271 -20.43 1.95 1.76
CA ASP A 271 -20.90 2.89 0.76
C ASP A 271 -21.01 4.32 1.34
N GLY A 272 -20.59 5.30 0.55
CA GLY A 272 -20.94 6.70 0.75
C GLY A 272 -22.35 7.01 0.23
N ASP A 273 -22.88 8.15 0.65
CA ASP A 273 -24.19 8.66 0.19
C ASP A 273 -24.01 9.84 -0.76
N ILE A 274 -23.32 9.59 -1.87
CA ILE A 274 -23.19 10.53 -3.00
C ILE A 274 -23.73 9.80 -4.23
N THR A 275 -24.64 10.44 -4.97
CA THR A 275 -25.11 9.86 -6.24
C THR A 275 -24.04 10.02 -7.33
N LYS A 276 -24.19 9.26 -8.42
CA LYS A 276 -23.31 9.40 -9.57
C LYS A 276 -23.32 10.81 -10.13
N GLU A 277 -24.50 11.42 -10.24
CA GLU A 277 -24.66 12.78 -10.76
C GLU A 277 -23.98 13.82 -9.87
N GLU A 278 -24.15 13.71 -8.54
CA GLU A 278 -23.47 14.58 -7.57
C GLU A 278 -21.95 14.42 -7.65
N LEU A 279 -21.45 13.19 -7.80
CA LEU A 279 -20.03 12.92 -7.93
C LEU A 279 -19.45 13.48 -9.24
N ASP A 280 -20.12 13.21 -10.37
CA ASP A 280 -19.70 13.68 -11.70
C ASP A 280 -19.70 15.23 -11.75
N GLU A 281 -20.69 15.89 -11.15
CA GLU A 281 -20.73 17.35 -11.00
C GLU A 281 -19.51 17.85 -10.19
N THR A 282 -19.23 17.20 -9.07
CA THR A 282 -18.12 17.57 -8.17
C THR A 282 -16.77 17.44 -8.87
N LEU A 283 -16.51 16.30 -9.52
CA LEU A 283 -15.24 16.05 -10.23
C LEU A 283 -15.07 17.01 -11.41
N THR A 284 -16.16 17.33 -12.11
CA THR A 284 -16.15 18.31 -13.20
C THR A 284 -15.79 19.71 -12.70
N PHE A 285 -16.37 20.14 -11.58
CA PHE A 285 -16.08 21.43 -10.95
C PHE A 285 -14.61 21.55 -10.54
N TYR A 286 -14.06 20.49 -9.95
CA TYR A 286 -12.67 20.45 -9.54
C TYR A 286 -11.68 20.35 -10.71
N HIS A 287 -12.13 19.95 -11.91
CA HIS A 287 -11.26 19.57 -13.03
C HIS A 287 -10.28 18.43 -12.69
N PHE A 288 -10.60 17.63 -11.67
CA PHE A 288 -9.83 16.48 -11.21
C PHE A 288 -10.69 15.22 -11.40
N PRO A 289 -10.52 14.46 -12.50
CA PRO A 289 -11.44 13.37 -12.83
C PRO A 289 -11.23 12.10 -11.99
N VAL A 290 -10.13 12.02 -11.24
CA VAL A 290 -9.66 10.78 -10.58
C VAL A 290 -9.63 10.86 -9.06
N ALA A 291 -9.81 12.02 -8.43
CA ALA A 291 -9.81 12.14 -6.98
C ALA A 291 -10.47 13.45 -6.54
N LEU A 292 -11.06 13.44 -5.35
CA LEU A 292 -11.42 14.65 -4.62
C LEU A 292 -10.20 15.18 -3.86
N PRO A 293 -10.07 16.51 -3.64
CA PRO A 293 -9.07 17.05 -2.75
C PRO A 293 -9.17 16.40 -1.36
N ILE A 294 -8.04 15.97 -0.79
CA ILE A 294 -8.04 15.14 0.41
C ILE A 294 -8.60 15.89 1.63
N GLU A 295 -8.40 17.20 1.69
CA GLU A 295 -8.91 18.10 2.73
C GLU A 295 -10.43 18.19 2.71
N SER A 296 -11.05 17.93 1.54
CA SER A 296 -12.50 17.94 1.38
C SER A 296 -13.16 16.69 1.97
N ILE A 297 -12.38 15.72 2.47
CA ILE A 297 -12.87 14.47 3.07
C ILE A 297 -12.27 14.29 4.46
N PHE A 298 -13.13 14.17 5.46
CA PHE A 298 -12.76 13.76 6.80
C PHE A 298 -13.13 12.30 7.05
N LEU A 299 -12.12 11.42 7.04
CA LEU A 299 -12.26 9.98 7.33
C LEU A 299 -11.33 9.53 8.46
N PRO A 300 -11.76 9.65 9.73
CA PRO A 300 -10.91 9.32 10.86
C PRO A 300 -10.86 7.81 11.11
N THR A 301 -9.71 7.33 11.60
CA THR A 301 -9.56 5.94 12.10
C THR A 301 -10.37 5.70 13.38
N ASN A 302 -10.60 6.74 14.18
CA ASN A 302 -11.43 6.69 15.36
C ASN A 302 -12.91 6.61 14.96
N LYS A 303 -13.54 5.46 15.17
CA LYS A 303 -14.96 5.23 14.85
C LYS A 303 -15.93 6.08 15.66
N ARG A 304 -15.49 6.71 16.75
CA ARG A 304 -16.28 7.66 17.55
C ARG A 304 -16.35 9.06 16.93
N LEU A 305 -15.67 9.28 15.81
CA LEU A 305 -15.76 10.54 15.08
C LEU A 305 -16.59 10.33 13.81
N PRO A 306 -17.35 11.35 13.39
CA PRO A 306 -18.13 11.29 12.18
C PRO A 306 -17.23 11.18 10.95
N ILE A 307 -17.83 10.80 9.83
CA ILE A 307 -17.24 10.95 8.50
C ILE A 307 -17.91 12.15 7.86
N ALA A 308 -17.15 12.98 7.16
CA ALA A 308 -17.72 14.12 6.45
C ALA A 308 -17.02 14.34 5.13
N LEU A 309 -17.75 14.86 4.13
CA LEU A 309 -17.17 15.20 2.84
C LEU A 309 -17.92 16.37 2.19
N PHE A 310 -17.18 17.24 1.53
CA PHE A 310 -17.74 18.27 0.66
C PHE A 310 -17.94 17.78 -0.77
N TYR A 311 -19.03 18.20 -1.40
CA TYR A 311 -19.36 17.87 -2.79
C TYR A 311 -20.16 19.00 -3.47
N GLY A 312 -20.37 18.89 -4.78
CA GLY A 312 -21.09 19.81 -5.66
C GLY A 312 -20.25 21.01 -6.12
N GLU A 313 -20.72 21.70 -7.17
CA GLU A 313 -20.17 23.00 -7.58
C GLU A 313 -20.33 24.03 -6.45
N GLU A 314 -21.56 24.14 -5.94
CA GLU A 314 -21.84 24.82 -4.68
C GLU A 314 -21.59 23.85 -3.51
N PRO A 315 -20.75 24.21 -2.53
CA PRO A 315 -20.32 23.28 -1.50
C PRO A 315 -21.50 22.82 -0.63
N LYS A 316 -21.82 21.54 -0.73
CA LYS A 316 -22.71 20.81 0.17
C LYS A 316 -21.89 19.85 1.01
N LEU A 317 -22.32 19.61 2.25
CA LEU A 317 -21.63 18.74 3.19
C LEU A 317 -22.46 17.49 3.46
N LYS A 318 -21.91 16.30 3.20
CA LYS A 318 -22.45 15.05 3.70
C LYS A 318 -21.76 14.72 5.02
N ILE A 319 -22.52 14.30 6.03
CA ILE A 319 -22.00 13.85 7.32
C ILE A 319 -22.62 12.50 7.66
N LEU A 320 -21.80 11.51 7.99
CA LEU A 320 -22.20 10.28 8.67
C LEU A 320 -21.82 10.39 10.15
N PRO A 321 -22.77 10.62 11.07
CA PRO A 321 -22.50 10.62 12.50
C PRO A 321 -21.87 9.30 12.98
N ALA A 322 -20.99 9.37 13.98
CA ALA A 322 -20.21 8.22 14.45
C ALA A 322 -21.03 6.97 14.82
N ASN A 323 -22.23 7.18 15.36
CA ASN A 323 -23.14 6.13 15.84
C ASN A 323 -24.39 5.99 14.94
N SER A 324 -24.30 6.41 13.67
CA SER A 324 -25.39 6.36 12.68
C SER A 324 -24.99 5.52 11.47
N ASN A 325 -25.98 4.94 10.80
CA ASN A 325 -25.85 4.36 9.45
C ASN A 325 -26.47 5.25 8.37
N GLU A 326 -27.05 6.39 8.77
CA GLU A 326 -27.71 7.34 7.88
C GLU A 326 -26.87 8.60 7.75
N TRP A 327 -26.63 8.98 6.49
CA TRP A 327 -25.97 10.22 6.12
C TRP A 327 -26.97 11.38 6.18
N LYS A 328 -26.49 12.55 6.61
CA LYS A 328 -27.24 13.81 6.52
C LYS A 328 -26.56 14.76 5.53
N THR A 329 -27.36 15.49 4.77
CA THR A 329 -26.89 16.61 3.96
C THR A 329 -27.06 17.90 4.73
N VAL A 330 -25.99 18.67 4.83
CA VAL A 330 -25.94 19.98 5.49
C VAL A 330 -25.51 21.03 4.48
N ILE A 331 -26.19 22.18 4.52
CA ILE A 331 -25.77 23.38 3.80
C ILE A 331 -25.28 24.36 4.86
N ILE A 332 -23.99 24.70 4.80
CA ILE A 332 -23.44 25.74 5.67
C ILE A 332 -24.01 27.09 5.19
N PRO A 333 -24.54 27.95 6.09
CA PRO A 333 -25.07 29.24 5.67
C PRO A 333 -23.99 30.13 5.02
N HIS A 334 -24.37 30.93 4.03
CA HIS A 334 -23.49 31.91 3.37
C HIS A 334 -22.28 31.30 2.63
N THR A 335 -22.46 30.11 2.06
CA THR A 335 -21.44 29.38 1.31
C THR A 335 -21.80 29.19 -0.16
N THR A 336 -22.35 30.22 -0.80
CA THR A 336 -22.62 30.21 -2.24
C THR A 336 -21.53 30.93 -3.05
N THR A 337 -21.48 30.68 -4.35
CA THR A 337 -20.69 31.48 -5.32
C THR A 337 -21.01 32.97 -5.20
N HIS A 338 -22.25 33.33 -4.89
CA HIS A 338 -22.62 34.73 -4.66
C HIS A 338 -21.95 35.30 -3.40
N ASP A 339 -21.93 34.53 -2.30
CA ASP A 339 -21.35 34.97 -1.03
C ASP A 339 -19.81 35.09 -1.10
N PHE A 340 -19.16 34.25 -1.90
CA PHE A 340 -17.69 34.26 -2.09
C PHE A 340 -17.25 35.03 -3.35
N GLY A 341 -18.20 35.45 -4.18
CA GLY A 341 -17.96 36.12 -5.47
C GLY A 341 -17.43 35.20 -6.59
N ARG A 342 -17.27 33.89 -6.34
CA ARG A 342 -16.83 32.85 -7.28
C ARG A 342 -16.94 31.44 -6.67
N GLY A 343 -16.66 30.43 -7.50
CA GLY A 343 -16.59 29.03 -7.10
C GLY A 343 -15.64 28.79 -5.94
N ILE A 344 -16.09 27.97 -5.00
CA ILE A 344 -15.41 27.66 -3.74
C ILE A 344 -14.60 26.37 -3.95
N THR A 345 -13.37 26.53 -4.46
CA THR A 345 -12.48 25.42 -4.85
C THR A 345 -11.60 24.90 -3.72
N LYS A 346 -11.49 25.62 -2.60
CA LYS A 346 -10.71 25.20 -1.42
C LYS A 346 -11.67 24.81 -0.31
N ARG A 347 -11.65 23.55 0.10
CA ARG A 347 -12.58 23.04 1.12
C ARG A 347 -11.84 22.10 2.05
N ALA A 348 -11.86 22.43 3.34
CA ALA A 348 -11.31 21.62 4.42
C ALA A 348 -12.42 21.29 5.41
N ILE A 349 -12.47 20.06 5.92
CA ILE A 349 -13.45 19.60 6.92
C ILE A 349 -12.78 18.70 7.96
N GLY A 350 -13.19 18.80 9.22
CA GLY A 350 -12.79 17.83 10.22
C GLY A 350 -13.56 17.90 11.52
N PHE A 351 -13.41 16.86 12.35
CA PHE A 351 -14.03 16.76 13.66
C PHE A 351 -13.01 16.33 14.73
N VAL A 352 -13.13 16.93 15.91
CA VAL A 352 -12.32 16.58 17.10
C VAL A 352 -13.12 15.73 18.07
N SER A 353 -14.46 15.88 18.07
CA SER A 353 -15.40 15.07 18.85
C SER A 353 -16.67 14.80 18.04
N GLU A 354 -17.65 14.09 18.61
CA GLU A 354 -18.96 13.90 17.98
C GLU A 354 -19.72 15.22 17.80
N SER A 355 -19.45 16.22 18.64
CA SER A 355 -20.14 17.51 18.65
C SER A 355 -19.32 18.64 18.03
N PHE A 356 -18.00 18.66 18.25
CA PHE A 356 -17.13 19.74 17.78
C PHE A 356 -16.44 19.39 16.47
N GLY A 357 -16.65 20.23 15.48
CA GLY A 357 -16.04 20.15 14.15
C GLY A 357 -15.76 21.51 13.56
N TYR A 358 -15.02 21.51 12.46
CA TYR A 358 -14.57 22.70 11.76
C TYR A 358 -14.66 22.49 10.26
N ALA A 359 -14.90 23.57 9.53
CA ALA A 359 -14.79 23.64 8.09
C ALA A 359 -14.08 24.93 7.69
N ALA A 360 -13.29 24.88 6.63
CA ALA A 360 -12.78 26.07 5.97
C ALA A 360 -13.14 26.02 4.50
N LEU A 361 -13.63 27.14 3.99
CA LEU A 361 -14.02 27.30 2.60
C LEU A 361 -13.28 28.50 2.02
N GLY A 362 -12.78 28.35 0.81
CA GLY A 362 -12.10 29.43 0.12
C GLY A 362 -12.11 29.28 -1.40
N THR A 363 -11.65 30.32 -2.05
CA THR A 363 -11.61 30.42 -3.52
C THR A 363 -10.18 30.48 -4.02
N ASP A 364 -9.99 30.23 -5.31
CA ASP A 364 -8.75 30.61 -5.97
C ASP A 364 -8.59 32.13 -6.04
N TRP A 365 -7.34 32.56 -6.17
CA TRP A 365 -6.97 33.96 -6.30
C TRP A 365 -7.24 34.48 -7.72
N THR A 366 -7.69 35.73 -7.81
CA THR A 366 -7.67 36.49 -9.06
C THR A 366 -7.11 37.89 -8.85
N MET A 367 -6.56 38.45 -9.92
CA MET A 367 -6.07 39.84 -9.93
C MET A 367 -7.15 40.87 -9.60
N SER A 368 -8.43 40.59 -9.87
CA SER A 368 -9.51 41.58 -9.77
C SER A 368 -10.04 41.75 -8.35
N THR A 369 -10.15 40.67 -7.57
CA THR A 369 -10.76 40.75 -6.22
C THR A 369 -9.97 40.02 -5.13
N GLY A 370 -8.77 39.50 -5.43
CA GLY A 370 -8.06 38.63 -4.50
C GLY A 370 -8.69 37.24 -4.40
N GLU A 371 -8.45 36.54 -3.29
CA GLU A 371 -9.21 35.36 -2.87
C GLU A 371 -10.26 35.71 -1.80
N SER A 372 -11.16 34.79 -1.48
CA SER A 372 -12.02 34.90 -0.29
C SER A 372 -11.97 33.58 0.48
N LYS A 373 -11.88 33.66 1.82
CA LYS A 373 -11.88 32.48 2.68
C LYS A 373 -12.54 32.71 4.03
N ARG A 374 -13.19 31.67 4.56
CA ARG A 374 -13.94 31.70 5.82
C ARG A 374 -13.75 30.40 6.59
N CYS A 375 -13.74 30.49 7.91
CA CYS A 375 -13.78 29.35 8.83
C CYS A 375 -15.19 29.21 9.38
N TYR A 376 -15.61 27.99 9.67
CA TYR A 376 -16.87 27.67 10.30
C TYR A 376 -16.63 26.64 11.40
N LEU A 377 -17.21 26.86 12.57
CA LEU A 377 -17.17 25.93 13.70
C LEU A 377 -18.57 25.41 14.00
N THR A 378 -18.68 24.12 14.30
CA THR A 378 -19.90 23.50 14.82
C THR A 378 -19.64 22.96 16.23
N PHE A 379 -20.65 23.04 17.08
CA PHE A 379 -20.63 22.52 18.45
C PHE A 379 -21.76 21.50 18.69
N ASP A 380 -22.48 21.11 17.63
CA ASP A 380 -23.65 20.23 17.66
C ASP A 380 -23.57 19.11 16.60
N GLY A 381 -22.36 18.74 16.18
CA GLY A 381 -22.16 17.63 15.24
C GLY A 381 -22.52 18.01 13.80
N GLY A 382 -22.45 19.30 13.47
CA GLY A 382 -22.65 19.84 12.13
C GLY A 382 -24.09 20.24 11.81
N ASP A 383 -24.98 20.32 12.80
CA ASP A 383 -26.34 20.81 12.58
C ASP A 383 -26.37 22.33 12.38
N THR A 384 -25.56 23.05 13.16
CA THR A 384 -25.34 24.49 13.00
C THR A 384 -23.87 24.83 12.90
N TRP A 385 -23.59 25.91 12.17
CA TRP A 385 -22.24 26.36 11.86
C TRP A 385 -22.12 27.86 12.12
N THR A 386 -21.11 28.24 12.89
CA THR A 386 -20.80 29.63 13.22
C THR A 386 -19.58 30.08 12.43
N GLN A 387 -19.73 31.13 11.63
CA GLN A 387 -18.62 31.71 10.86
C GLN A 387 -17.59 32.37 11.79
N LYS A 388 -16.31 32.18 11.47
CA LYS A 388 -15.14 32.79 12.10
C LYS A 388 -14.20 33.38 11.04
N PRO A 389 -13.42 34.43 11.37
CA PRO A 389 -12.45 34.98 10.44
C PRO A 389 -11.29 34.02 10.20
N LEU A 390 -10.65 34.16 9.04
CA LEU A 390 -9.35 33.55 8.71
C LEU A 390 -8.30 34.65 8.48
N PRO A 391 -7.00 34.36 8.68
CA PRO A 391 -5.96 35.35 8.50
C PRO A 391 -5.81 35.73 7.02
N LEU A 392 -5.47 36.99 6.75
CA LEU A 392 -5.19 37.49 5.40
C LEU A 392 -6.33 37.26 4.39
N ASP A 393 -7.60 37.35 4.81
CA ASP A 393 -8.74 37.33 3.87
C ASP A 393 -8.63 38.48 2.85
N CYS A 394 -9.17 38.28 1.64
CA CYS A 394 -9.04 39.21 0.52
C CYS A 394 -7.59 39.50 0.10
N SER A 395 -6.69 38.52 0.20
CA SER A 395 -5.27 38.68 -0.17
C SER A 395 -4.86 37.86 -1.39
N THR A 396 -3.56 37.62 -1.57
CA THR A 396 -3.01 36.65 -2.55
C THR A 396 -2.81 35.25 -1.97
N LYS A 397 -3.12 35.06 -0.67
CA LYS A 397 -2.81 33.86 0.10
C LYS A 397 -4.06 32.98 0.19
N THR A 398 -4.17 32.01 -0.71
CA THR A 398 -5.33 31.10 -0.78
C THR A 398 -5.31 30.09 0.37
N LEU A 399 -6.49 29.63 0.76
CA LEU A 399 -6.64 28.52 1.71
C LEU A 399 -6.01 27.25 1.14
N ILE A 400 -5.23 26.54 1.97
CA ILE A 400 -4.85 25.15 1.70
C ILE A 400 -5.67 24.25 2.62
N ASP A 401 -5.46 24.35 3.94
CA ASP A 401 -6.08 23.45 4.91
C ASP A 401 -6.30 24.10 6.28
N LEU A 402 -7.16 23.51 7.11
CA LEU A 402 -7.47 23.89 8.48
C LEU A 402 -7.49 22.63 9.35
N CYS A 403 -6.87 22.68 10.53
CA CYS A 403 -6.98 21.62 11.52
C CYS A 403 -7.15 22.20 12.93
N MET A 404 -8.25 21.85 13.61
CA MET A 404 -8.45 22.19 15.02
C MET A 404 -7.98 21.04 15.92
N LEU A 405 -7.23 21.38 16.96
CA LEU A 405 -6.84 20.46 18.03
C LEU A 405 -7.97 20.27 19.05
N ASN A 406 -8.73 21.34 19.30
CA ASN A 406 -9.90 21.41 20.17
C ASN A 406 -10.69 22.70 19.86
N GLU A 407 -11.68 23.03 20.69
CA GLU A 407 -12.57 24.18 20.53
C GLU A 407 -11.85 25.54 20.46
N GLU A 408 -10.65 25.65 21.04
CA GLU A 408 -9.91 26.91 21.15
C GLU A 408 -8.67 26.96 20.25
N VAL A 409 -7.99 25.83 20.08
CA VAL A 409 -6.65 25.75 19.49
C VAL A 409 -6.73 25.08 18.13
N GLY A 410 -6.13 25.72 17.13
CA GLY A 410 -6.06 25.20 15.77
C GLY A 410 -4.93 25.81 14.96
N VAL A 411 -4.76 25.28 13.76
CA VAL A 411 -3.76 25.66 12.77
C VAL A 411 -4.42 25.78 11.40
N VAL A 412 -4.06 26.78 10.63
CA VAL A 412 -4.46 26.95 9.23
C VAL A 412 -3.21 27.12 8.37
N SER A 413 -3.18 26.45 7.22
CA SER A 413 -2.16 26.61 6.19
C SER A 413 -2.73 27.44 5.04
N LEU A 414 -1.95 28.43 4.61
CA LEU A 414 -2.26 29.25 3.44
C LEU A 414 -1.11 29.13 2.44
N ASN A 415 -1.44 29.22 1.16
CA ASN A 415 -0.44 29.34 0.11
C ASN A 415 0.29 30.68 0.27
N ASP A 416 1.62 30.69 0.15
CA ASP A 416 2.38 31.94 0.22
C ASP A 416 2.25 32.79 -1.06
N GLY A 417 1.54 32.34 -2.10
CA GLY A 417 1.24 33.13 -3.31
C GLY A 417 2.47 33.57 -4.11
N GLN A 418 3.65 33.18 -3.65
CA GLN A 418 4.92 33.16 -4.36
C GLN A 418 5.21 31.68 -4.63
N TRP A 419 6.01 31.38 -5.64
CA TRP A 419 6.43 30.02 -5.99
C TRP A 419 7.37 29.39 -4.92
N GLU A 420 7.13 29.67 -3.65
CA GLU A 420 7.85 29.10 -2.52
C GLU A 420 7.29 27.70 -2.21
N ASN A 421 8.22 26.82 -1.84
CA ASN A 421 7.99 25.42 -1.57
C ASN A 421 7.19 25.16 -0.28
N PHE A 422 6.78 26.18 0.48
CA PHE A 422 6.26 25.98 1.84
C PHE A 422 5.04 26.86 2.15
N PRO A 423 4.09 26.36 2.95
CA PRO A 423 2.90 27.11 3.30
C PRO A 423 3.18 28.14 4.40
N LEU A 424 2.35 29.18 4.44
CA LEU A 424 2.23 30.05 5.60
C LEU A 424 1.40 29.35 6.66
N ILE A 425 1.93 29.22 7.88
CA ILE A 425 1.22 28.60 8.99
C ILE A 425 0.79 29.64 10.02
N TYR A 426 -0.51 29.63 10.35
CA TYR A 426 -1.10 30.44 11.40
C TYR A 426 -1.73 29.55 12.46
N VAL A 427 -1.68 29.99 13.71
CA VAL A 427 -2.27 29.28 14.86
C VAL A 427 -3.25 30.18 15.62
N THR A 428 -4.29 29.57 16.19
CA THR A 428 -5.26 30.22 17.07
C THR A 428 -5.23 29.59 18.47
N ARG A 429 -5.69 30.34 19.47
CA ARG A 429 -5.90 29.88 20.86
C ARG A 429 -7.23 30.35 21.44
N ASP A 430 -8.11 30.89 20.61
CA ASP A 430 -9.34 31.56 21.01
C ASP A 430 -10.51 31.19 20.09
N GLY A 431 -10.49 29.97 19.53
CA GLY A 431 -11.61 29.46 18.74
C GLY A 431 -11.72 30.15 17.39
N ALA A 432 -10.57 30.37 16.74
CA ALA A 432 -10.44 31.04 15.44
C ALA A 432 -10.90 32.50 15.43
N GLU A 433 -10.95 33.18 16.58
CA GLU A 433 -11.22 34.62 16.63
C GLU A 433 -9.98 35.42 16.18
N ASN A 434 -8.79 34.99 16.61
CA ASN A 434 -7.53 35.59 16.21
C ASN A 434 -6.52 34.54 15.76
N TRP A 435 -5.69 34.94 14.80
CA TRP A 435 -4.67 34.10 14.18
C TRP A 435 -3.30 34.75 14.28
N LYS A 436 -2.31 33.95 14.66
CA LYS A 436 -0.91 34.40 14.74
C LYS A 436 -0.04 33.54 13.83
N GLN A 437 0.71 34.18 12.95
CA GLN A 437 1.67 33.48 12.11
C GLN A 437 2.79 32.86 12.98
N ILE A 438 3.18 31.64 12.64
CA ILE A 438 4.38 30.99 13.16
C ILE A 438 5.40 30.79 12.03
N LYS A 439 6.66 30.67 12.41
CA LYS A 439 7.74 30.29 11.48
C LYS A 439 8.17 28.87 11.81
N LEU A 440 8.21 28.03 10.80
CA LEU A 440 8.79 26.69 10.87
C LEU A 440 10.23 26.75 10.31
N PRO A 441 11.15 25.93 10.84
CA PRO A 441 12.53 25.91 10.36
C PRO A 441 12.64 25.08 9.08
N TYR A 442 12.16 25.61 7.95
CA TYR A 442 12.19 24.91 6.67
C TYR A 442 13.60 24.66 6.13
N ASP A 443 14.57 25.50 6.50
CA ASP A 443 15.98 25.33 6.11
C ASP A 443 16.57 23.99 6.60
N ASP A 444 16.00 23.40 7.66
CA ASP A 444 16.44 22.11 8.21
C ASP A 444 15.99 20.90 7.35
N LEU A 445 15.12 21.10 6.35
CA LEU A 445 14.59 20.04 5.48
C LEU A 445 15.53 19.65 4.33
N GLY A 446 16.50 20.51 4.00
CA GLY A 446 17.37 20.37 2.84
C GLY A 446 16.77 20.91 1.53
N GLU A 447 17.59 20.93 0.48
CA GLU A 447 17.19 21.48 -0.82
C GLU A 447 16.17 20.61 -1.56
N GLY A 448 15.27 21.24 -2.32
CA GLY A 448 14.30 20.54 -3.17
C GLY A 448 13.09 19.93 -2.45
N PHE A 449 12.98 20.11 -1.14
CA PHE A 449 11.80 19.71 -0.38
C PHE A 449 10.71 20.78 -0.46
N TYR A 450 9.45 20.36 -0.47
CA TYR A 450 8.28 21.25 -0.40
C TYR A 450 7.23 20.64 0.52
N LEU A 451 6.33 21.48 1.03
CA LEU A 451 5.23 21.12 1.90
C LEU A 451 3.98 21.89 1.45
N ILE A 452 2.81 21.31 1.66
CA ILE A 452 1.55 21.91 1.21
C ILE A 452 0.50 21.82 2.32
N ASP A 453 0.04 20.61 2.64
CA ASP A 453 -1.14 20.34 3.47
C ASP A 453 -0.82 20.02 4.94
N ILE A 454 -1.84 20.05 5.80
CA ILE A 454 -1.73 19.68 7.21
C ILE A 454 -2.18 18.22 7.37
N VAL A 455 -1.21 17.30 7.37
CA VAL A 455 -1.47 15.87 7.64
C VAL A 455 -1.98 15.66 9.08
N SER A 456 -1.39 16.36 10.06
CA SER A 456 -1.80 16.22 11.46
C SER A 456 -1.38 17.37 12.34
N PHE A 457 -2.25 17.74 13.28
CA PHE A 457 -1.92 18.67 14.35
C PHE A 457 -2.42 18.14 15.71
N LYS A 458 -1.49 17.81 16.60
CA LYS A 458 -1.77 17.13 17.87
C LYS A 458 -0.94 17.71 19.02
N LYS A 459 -1.34 17.41 20.25
CA LYS A 459 -0.51 17.65 21.43
C LYS A 459 -0.11 16.32 22.07
N VAL A 460 1.17 15.97 22.01
CA VAL A 460 1.74 14.71 22.50
C VAL A 460 2.77 15.03 23.58
N ASN A 461 2.62 14.42 24.76
CA ASN A 461 3.57 14.59 25.88
C ASN A 461 3.88 16.07 26.21
N GLY A 462 2.85 16.92 26.20
CA GLY A 462 2.97 18.35 26.49
C GLY A 462 3.47 19.22 25.33
N LYS A 463 3.91 18.63 24.21
CA LYS A 463 4.38 19.34 23.02
C LYS A 463 3.33 19.35 21.92
N TYR A 464 3.19 20.47 21.24
CA TYR A 464 2.49 20.55 19.97
C TYR A 464 3.33 19.84 18.90
N THR A 465 2.68 19.02 18.10
CA THR A 465 3.27 18.32 16.95
C THR A 465 2.44 18.68 15.73
N LEU A 466 3.10 19.23 14.72
CA LEU A 466 2.53 19.57 13.42
C LEU A 466 3.24 18.72 12.37
N ILE A 467 2.46 18.04 11.54
CA ILE A 467 2.95 17.22 10.45
C ILE A 467 2.40 17.83 9.17
N LEU A 468 3.31 18.19 8.27
CA LEU A 468 2.97 18.73 6.96
C LEU A 468 3.34 17.72 5.88
N GLY A 469 2.51 17.63 4.85
CA GLY A 469 2.64 16.70 3.74
C GLY A 469 2.94 17.38 2.41
N GLN A 470 2.99 16.57 1.35
CA GLN A 470 3.15 16.98 -0.04
C GLN A 470 1.89 16.64 -0.85
N GLU A 471 0.71 16.69 -0.22
CA GLU A 471 -0.57 16.20 -0.75
C GLU A 471 -0.44 14.77 -1.32
N ASN A 472 -0.89 14.55 -2.57
CA ASN A 472 -0.88 13.26 -3.26
C ASN A 472 0.37 13.07 -4.17
N GLU A 473 1.38 13.93 -4.06
CA GLU A 473 2.56 13.89 -4.92
C GLU A 473 3.70 13.04 -4.36
N SER A 474 3.77 12.86 -3.04
CA SER A 474 4.86 12.16 -2.36
C SER A 474 4.42 11.63 -0.99
N VAL A 475 4.99 10.50 -0.59
CA VAL A 475 4.78 9.87 0.73
C VAL A 475 5.51 10.58 1.87
N LYS A 476 6.41 11.53 1.55
CA LYS A 476 7.24 12.20 2.55
C LYS A 476 6.47 13.26 3.30
N GLN A 477 6.68 13.29 4.62
CA GLN A 477 6.05 14.23 5.53
C GLN A 477 7.09 14.77 6.51
N ALA A 478 7.01 16.06 6.82
CA ALA A 478 7.90 16.70 7.78
C ALA A 478 7.21 16.86 9.14
N VAL A 479 7.90 16.44 10.20
CA VAL A 479 7.40 16.54 11.58
C VAL A 479 8.06 17.72 12.28
N PHE A 480 7.24 18.63 12.80
CA PHE A 480 7.66 19.77 13.60
C PHE A 480 7.09 19.69 15.02
N THR A 481 7.86 20.12 16.01
CA THR A 481 7.39 20.16 17.40
C THR A 481 7.70 21.46 18.12
N SER A 482 6.85 21.82 19.08
CA SER A 482 7.09 22.95 20.00
C SER A 482 6.38 22.77 21.35
N GLU A 483 7.00 23.22 22.43
CA GLU A 483 6.34 23.34 23.74
C GLU A 483 5.42 24.58 23.81
N ASN A 484 5.60 25.54 22.91
CA ASN A 484 4.80 26.76 22.84
C ASN A 484 4.21 26.92 21.44
N LEU A 485 2.88 26.87 21.34
CA LEU A 485 2.17 26.98 20.05
C LEU A 485 2.67 28.12 19.14
N THR A 486 3.08 29.26 19.72
CA THR A 486 3.36 30.47 18.94
C THR A 486 4.84 30.73 18.64
N LYS A 487 5.77 29.91 19.16
CA LYS A 487 7.21 30.12 18.98
C LYS A 487 8.02 28.87 19.30
N GLY A 488 9.25 28.80 18.80
CA GLY A 488 10.19 27.74 19.17
C GLY A 488 9.91 26.39 18.52
N TRP A 489 9.26 26.40 17.35
CA TRP A 489 9.08 25.21 16.53
C TRP A 489 10.42 24.70 16.01
N LYS A 490 10.61 23.39 16.09
CA LYS A 490 11.81 22.67 15.66
C LYS A 490 11.42 21.57 14.68
N PHE A 491 12.23 21.38 13.65
CA PHE A 491 12.18 20.19 12.82
C PHE A 491 12.61 18.98 13.68
N LEU A 492 11.92 17.85 13.52
CA LEU A 492 12.21 16.61 14.22
C LEU A 492 12.76 15.56 13.25
N GLU A 493 11.99 15.23 12.22
CA GLU A 493 12.33 14.20 11.24
C GLU A 493 11.48 14.35 9.97
N ILE A 494 11.96 13.74 8.88
CA ILE A 494 11.13 13.36 7.73
C ILE A 494 10.72 11.91 7.96
N ARG A 495 9.43 11.64 7.76
CA ARG A 495 8.88 10.27 7.77
C ARG A 495 8.16 10.00 6.46
N GLU A 496 7.92 8.73 6.17
CA GLU A 496 7.13 8.31 5.01
C GLU A 496 5.83 7.67 5.48
N GLU A 497 4.70 8.13 4.94
CA GLU A 497 3.38 7.55 5.22
C GLU A 497 2.56 7.49 3.93
N LYS A 498 1.77 6.42 3.78
CA LYS A 498 1.01 6.17 2.56
C LYS A 498 0.04 7.30 2.30
N ILE A 499 -0.02 7.70 1.04
CA ILE A 499 -0.95 8.70 0.53
C ILE A 499 -2.04 8.02 -0.29
N HIS A 500 -3.09 8.77 -0.59
CA HIS A 500 -4.19 8.30 -1.41
C HIS A 500 -3.71 8.21 -2.87
N THR A 501 -3.75 7.01 -3.45
CA THR A 501 -3.28 6.75 -4.82
C THR A 501 -4.37 6.17 -5.73
N VAL A 502 -5.59 6.01 -5.22
CA VAL A 502 -6.67 5.26 -5.88
C VAL A 502 -7.94 6.10 -5.95
N GLY A 503 -8.38 6.49 -7.13
CA GLY A 503 -9.72 7.06 -7.29
C GLY A 503 -10.28 6.89 -8.68
#